data_AF-A0A3S1AY06-F1
#
_entry.id   AF-A0A3S1AY06-F1
#
_cell.length_a   1.000
_cell.length_b   1.000
_cell.length_c   1.000
_cell.angle_alpha   90.00
_cell.angle_beta   90.00
_cell.angle_gamma   90.00
#
_symmetry.space_group_name_H-M   'P 1'
#
loop_
_entity.id
_entity.type
_entity.pdbx_description
1 polymer ?
#
loop_
_entity_poly.entity_id
_entity_poly.type
_entity_poly.pdbx_seq_one_letter_code
_entity_poly.pdbx_strand_id
1 'polypeptide(L)'
;MPQASIKHHTLTGQSAWQDLLRLLKETAISDIRGKPTLRQRDNRGYWYDRYRLGDQIIERYIGEDNDDLRHRLERHETLQSSARDQKSEAARLIRLMRSEGYLTPDLATGQILMAMSRAGVFRLGGTVVGTQAFRQYEGVLGVRIGADQAAQTNDIDIASFERLSLALQDQVDPALADVFKSLDFSAAPSLDQRRVWRWRQTHRQTMVEFLTPSFKDDEGLRDLPALGVSAQSLHFLNYLIAEPLTVPLLYRDGALIQIPRPERYAIHKLIVSERRRKGDDGLKARKDRAQAGFLINVLSEEDPYALAEAYQTAISKGAAWREAIERALSKLPDTAGKLQALP
;
A
#
# COMPACT_ATOMS: atom_id res chain seq x y z
N MET A 1 13.72 -28.32 -9.56
CA MET A 1 12.54 -28.14 -10.43
C MET A 1 12.92 -27.12 -11.48
N PRO A 2 12.54 -27.28 -12.76
CA PRO A 2 12.83 -26.25 -13.75
C PRO A 2 12.24 -24.92 -13.28
N GLN A 3 13.05 -23.87 -13.31
CA GLN A 3 12.70 -22.52 -12.89
C GLN A 3 11.47 -22.09 -13.70
N ALA A 4 10.33 -21.90 -13.03
CA ALA A 4 9.12 -21.48 -13.73
C ALA A 4 9.40 -20.11 -14.38
N SER A 5 9.32 -20.04 -15.71
CA SER A 5 9.58 -18.79 -16.42
C SER A 5 8.60 -17.72 -15.95
N ILE A 6 9.12 -16.50 -15.74
CA ILE A 6 8.29 -15.35 -15.42
C ILE A 6 7.40 -15.10 -16.63
N LYS A 7 6.09 -15.04 -16.39
CA LYS A 7 5.11 -14.70 -17.44
C LYS A 7 4.83 -13.22 -17.34
N HIS A 8 4.96 -12.50 -18.45
CA HIS A 8 4.66 -11.07 -18.50
C HIS A 8 3.25 -10.82 -19.05
N HIS A 9 2.66 -9.69 -18.64
CA HIS A 9 1.49 -9.12 -19.31
C HIS A 9 1.88 -8.54 -20.66
N THR A 10 0.90 -8.40 -21.56
CA THR A 10 1.10 -7.80 -22.87
C THR A 10 1.50 -6.32 -22.73
N LEU A 11 2.17 -5.77 -23.75
CA LEU A 11 2.45 -4.33 -23.81
C LEU A 11 1.16 -3.50 -23.72
N THR A 12 0.08 -3.96 -24.35
CA THR A 12 -1.24 -3.31 -24.25
C THR A 12 -1.72 -3.21 -22.80
N GLY A 13 -1.63 -4.31 -22.04
CA GLY A 13 -2.00 -4.31 -20.62
C GLY A 13 -1.13 -3.37 -19.79
N GLN A 14 0.18 -3.39 -20.02
CA GLN A 14 1.12 -2.54 -19.30
C GLN A 14 0.89 -1.05 -19.60
N SER A 15 0.68 -0.68 -20.86
CA SER A 15 0.33 0.68 -21.26
C SER A 15 -0.99 1.13 -20.64
N ALA A 16 -2.01 0.26 -20.63
CA ALA A 16 -3.29 0.55 -20.00
C ALA A 16 -3.16 0.80 -18.48
N TRP A 17 -2.25 0.07 -17.80
CA TRP A 17 -1.95 0.29 -16.39
C TRP A 17 -1.30 1.67 -16.15
N GLN A 18 -0.31 2.03 -16.96
CA GLN A 18 0.37 3.33 -16.88
C GLN A 18 -0.59 4.49 -17.16
N ASP A 19 -1.44 4.36 -18.19
CA ASP A 19 -2.45 5.35 -18.52
C ASP A 19 -3.48 5.49 -17.39
N LEU A 20 -3.92 4.39 -16.76
CA LEU A 20 -4.83 4.47 -15.62
C LEU A 20 -4.18 5.19 -14.44
N LEU A 21 -2.92 4.88 -14.11
CA LEU A 21 -2.20 5.53 -13.03
C LEU A 21 -2.09 7.05 -13.28
N ARG A 22 -1.69 7.44 -14.49
CA ARG A 22 -1.59 8.85 -14.90
C ARG A 22 -2.96 9.54 -14.82
N LEU A 23 -4.00 8.92 -15.38
CA LEU A 23 -5.35 9.45 -15.37
C LEU A 23 -5.88 9.66 -13.93
N LEU A 24 -5.71 8.68 -13.05
CA LEU A 24 -6.16 8.80 -11.66
C LEU A 24 -5.36 9.85 -10.87
N LYS A 25 -4.07 10.01 -11.18
CA LYS A 25 -3.25 11.11 -10.67
C LYS A 25 -3.79 12.47 -11.13
N GLU A 26 -4.10 12.63 -12.41
CA GLU A 26 -4.69 13.87 -12.93
C GLU A 26 -6.04 14.17 -12.25
N THR A 27 -6.93 13.18 -12.17
CA THR A 27 -8.25 13.32 -11.50
C THR A 27 -8.13 13.77 -10.05
N ALA A 28 -7.16 13.24 -9.29
CA ALA A 28 -6.95 13.64 -7.89
C ALA A 28 -6.60 15.13 -7.73
N ILE A 29 -6.01 15.74 -8.77
CA ILE A 29 -5.69 17.18 -8.80
C ILE A 29 -6.88 18.00 -9.29
N SER A 30 -7.66 17.48 -10.23
CA SER A 30 -8.93 18.11 -10.65
C SER A 30 -9.94 18.25 -9.51
N ASP A 31 -9.88 17.37 -8.49
CA ASP A 31 -10.75 17.40 -7.31
C ASP A 31 -10.37 18.51 -6.29
N ILE A 32 -9.27 19.24 -6.50
CA ILE A 32 -8.88 20.40 -5.70
C ILE A 32 -9.94 21.50 -5.85
N ARG A 33 -10.46 21.97 -4.72
CA ARG A 33 -11.58 22.93 -4.67
C ARG A 33 -11.10 24.37 -4.56
N GLY A 34 -10.04 24.59 -3.79
CA GLY A 34 -9.52 25.90 -3.46
C GLY A 34 -8.12 26.11 -4.01
N LYS A 35 -7.31 26.84 -3.26
CA LYS A 35 -5.97 27.23 -3.68
C LYS A 35 -4.93 26.25 -3.12
N PRO A 36 -4.14 25.57 -3.98
CA PRO A 36 -2.97 24.83 -3.53
C PRO A 36 -2.01 25.74 -2.75
N THR A 37 -1.70 25.35 -1.51
CA THR A 37 -0.87 26.13 -0.58
C THR A 37 0.23 25.24 -0.01
N LEU A 38 1.48 25.67 -0.15
CA LEU A 38 2.65 24.96 0.40
C LEU A 38 2.88 25.35 1.87
N ARG A 39 3.08 24.35 2.73
CA ARG A 39 3.47 24.49 4.13
C ARG A 39 4.82 23.81 4.37
N GLN A 40 5.74 24.48 5.05
CA GLN A 40 7.04 23.94 5.42
C GLN A 40 7.02 23.40 6.85
N ARG A 41 7.50 22.17 7.07
CA ARG A 41 7.67 21.52 8.38
C ARG A 41 8.87 20.59 8.37
N ASP A 42 9.75 20.66 9.36
CA ASP A 42 10.89 19.74 9.53
C ASP A 42 11.70 19.51 8.23
N ASN A 43 12.05 20.61 7.54
CA ASN A 43 12.74 20.64 6.24
C ASN A 43 12.02 19.93 5.08
N ARG A 44 10.72 19.68 5.21
CA ARG A 44 9.86 19.10 4.16
C ARG A 44 8.71 20.05 3.82
N GLY A 45 8.35 20.06 2.54
CA GLY A 45 7.19 20.79 2.02
C GLY A 45 5.96 19.88 1.95
N TYR A 46 4.80 20.41 2.31
CA TYR A 46 3.52 19.72 2.26
C TYR A 46 2.48 20.60 1.58
N TRP A 47 1.83 20.09 0.54
CA TRP A 47 0.78 20.80 -0.20
C TRP A 47 -0.59 20.54 0.40
N TYR A 48 -1.39 21.61 0.50
CA TYR A 48 -2.77 21.58 0.99
C TYR A 48 -3.71 22.29 0.00
N ASP A 49 -4.88 21.71 -0.22
CA ASP A 49 -6.03 22.37 -0.84
C ASP A 49 -6.73 23.19 0.23
N ARG A 50 -6.62 24.52 0.12
CA ARG A 50 -7.18 25.46 1.09
C ARG A 50 -8.43 26.12 0.51
N TYR A 51 -9.59 25.83 1.08
CA TYR A 51 -10.88 26.40 0.68
C TYR A 51 -11.76 26.74 1.88
N ARG A 52 -12.81 27.52 1.64
CA ARG A 52 -13.77 27.91 2.68
C ARG A 52 -15.01 27.02 2.61
N LEU A 53 -15.46 26.52 3.75
CA LEU A 53 -16.72 25.79 3.89
C LEU A 53 -17.56 26.47 4.98
N GLY A 54 -18.55 27.25 4.57
CA GLY A 54 -19.27 28.17 5.46
C GLY A 54 -18.31 29.21 6.05
N ASP A 55 -18.23 29.27 7.38
CA ASP A 55 -17.32 30.19 8.09
C ASP A 55 -15.93 29.62 8.34
N GLN A 56 -15.73 28.31 8.12
CA GLN A 56 -14.48 27.62 8.42
C GLN A 56 -13.56 27.56 7.21
N ILE A 57 -12.25 27.69 7.46
CA ILE A 57 -11.20 27.41 6.48
C ILE A 57 -10.81 25.95 6.64
N ILE A 58 -10.93 25.18 5.56
CA ILE A 58 -10.50 23.79 5.49
C ILE A 58 -9.16 23.73 4.76
N GLU A 59 -8.21 22.97 5.30
CA GLU A 59 -6.93 22.65 4.65
C GLU A 59 -6.86 21.13 4.46
N ARG A 60 -7.12 20.67 3.24
CA ARG A 60 -7.07 19.24 2.90
C ARG A 60 -5.69 18.90 2.35
N TYR A 61 -5.01 17.92 2.95
CA TYR A 61 -3.68 17.51 2.52
C TYR A 61 -3.72 16.90 1.11
N ILE A 62 -2.77 17.31 0.25
CA ILE A 62 -2.64 16.81 -1.13
C ILE A 62 -1.48 15.80 -1.20
N GLY A 63 -0.31 16.15 -0.66
CA GLY A 63 0.90 15.35 -0.77
C GLY A 63 2.17 16.10 -0.36
N GLU A 64 3.27 15.35 -0.22
CA GLU A 64 4.61 15.91 0.05
C GLU A 64 5.14 16.56 -1.22
N ASP A 65 5.82 17.70 -1.06
CA ASP A 65 6.36 18.48 -2.17
C ASP A 65 7.41 17.70 -2.96
N ASN A 66 7.22 17.63 -4.27
CA ASN A 66 8.13 17.03 -5.23
C ASN A 66 7.83 17.56 -6.64
N ASP A 67 8.74 17.31 -7.58
CA ASP A 67 8.65 17.82 -8.96
C ASP A 67 7.37 17.36 -9.69
N ASP A 68 6.99 16.09 -9.56
CA ASP A 68 5.77 15.54 -10.19
C ASP A 68 4.51 16.25 -9.69
N LEU A 69 4.41 16.43 -8.37
CA LEU A 69 3.25 17.09 -7.76
C LEU A 69 3.18 18.57 -8.15
N ARG A 70 4.32 19.29 -8.16
CA ARG A 70 4.38 20.70 -8.56
C ARG A 70 3.90 20.90 -10.00
N HIS A 71 4.42 20.12 -10.94
CA HIS A 71 4.00 20.20 -12.34
C HIS A 71 2.52 19.89 -12.56
N ARG A 72 1.94 18.99 -11.76
CA ARG A 72 0.51 18.69 -11.84
C ARG A 72 -0.34 19.82 -11.25
N LEU A 73 0.09 20.43 -10.15
CA LEU A 73 -0.59 21.57 -9.53
C LEU A 73 -0.58 22.82 -10.44
N GLU A 74 0.51 23.06 -11.17
CA GLU A 74 0.59 24.14 -12.16
C GLU A 74 -0.49 24.02 -13.25
N ARG A 75 -0.90 22.79 -13.57
CA ARG A 75 -1.89 22.50 -14.62
C ARG A 75 -3.31 22.35 -14.09
N HIS A 76 -3.55 22.55 -12.78
CA HIS A 76 -4.83 22.18 -12.15
C HIS A 76 -6.05 22.91 -12.76
N GLU A 77 -5.94 24.21 -13.08
CA GLU A 77 -7.05 25.00 -13.65
C GLU A 77 -7.51 24.45 -15.00
N THR A 78 -6.60 23.94 -15.82
CA THR A 78 -6.92 23.36 -17.14
C THR A 78 -7.58 21.97 -17.07
N LEU A 79 -7.51 21.29 -15.91
CA LEU A 79 -7.96 19.90 -15.73
C LEU A 79 -9.38 19.77 -15.16
N GLN A 80 -10.05 20.88 -14.78
CA GLN A 80 -11.36 20.84 -14.11
C GLN A 80 -12.54 20.52 -15.04
N SER A 81 -12.41 20.64 -16.36
CA SER A 81 -13.53 20.54 -17.30
C SER A 81 -13.91 19.12 -17.77
N SER A 82 -13.25 18.05 -17.29
CA SER A 82 -13.41 16.69 -17.86
C SER A 82 -13.63 15.55 -16.87
N ALA A 83 -14.02 15.82 -15.61
CA ALA A 83 -14.11 14.80 -14.55
C ALA A 83 -15.02 13.59 -14.86
N ARG A 84 -16.13 13.79 -15.60
CA ARG A 84 -17.03 12.67 -15.99
C ARG A 84 -16.39 11.77 -17.04
N ASP A 85 -15.69 12.37 -17.99
CA ASP A 85 -15.00 11.65 -19.06
C ASP A 85 -13.82 10.87 -18.50
N GLN A 86 -13.10 11.44 -17.52
CA GLN A 86 -12.02 10.77 -16.80
C GLN A 86 -12.50 9.50 -16.07
N LYS A 87 -13.64 9.55 -15.36
CA LYS A 87 -14.18 8.35 -14.67
C LYS A 87 -14.62 7.27 -15.66
N SER A 88 -15.24 7.67 -16.77
CA SER A 88 -15.65 6.74 -17.83
C SER A 88 -14.44 6.04 -18.45
N GLU A 89 -13.38 6.81 -18.72
CA GLU A 89 -12.13 6.30 -19.28
C GLU A 89 -11.37 5.40 -18.30
N ALA A 90 -11.29 5.77 -17.03
CA ALA A 90 -10.69 4.93 -16.00
C ALA A 90 -11.41 3.57 -15.91
N ALA A 91 -12.76 3.58 -15.91
CA ALA A 91 -13.55 2.36 -15.92
C ALA A 91 -13.33 1.53 -17.21
N ARG A 92 -13.09 2.17 -18.36
CA ARG A 92 -12.75 1.49 -19.62
C ARG A 92 -11.39 0.80 -19.53
N LEU A 93 -10.36 1.48 -19.04
CA LEU A 93 -9.01 0.92 -18.84
C LEU A 93 -9.02 -0.25 -17.85
N ILE A 94 -9.79 -0.15 -16.76
CA ILE A 94 -9.95 -1.25 -15.79
C ILE A 94 -10.61 -2.48 -16.44
N ARG A 95 -11.64 -2.28 -17.29
CA ARG A 95 -12.25 -3.40 -18.04
C ARG A 95 -11.26 -4.06 -19.00
N LEU A 96 -10.42 -3.26 -19.68
CA LEU A 96 -9.36 -3.76 -20.55
C LEU A 96 -8.34 -4.60 -19.76
N MET A 97 -7.84 -4.10 -18.63
CA MET A 97 -6.90 -4.87 -17.80
C MET A 97 -7.53 -6.16 -17.26
N ARG A 98 -8.83 -6.13 -16.92
CA ARG A 98 -9.54 -7.35 -16.54
C ARG A 98 -9.60 -8.36 -17.68
N SER A 99 -9.83 -7.94 -18.93
CA SER A 99 -9.78 -8.85 -20.09
C SER A 99 -8.37 -9.36 -20.39
N GLU A 100 -7.32 -8.58 -20.08
CA GLU A 100 -5.92 -9.01 -20.14
C GLU A 100 -5.53 -9.98 -19.00
N GLY A 101 -6.43 -10.19 -18.03
CA GLY A 101 -6.26 -11.14 -16.94
C GLY A 101 -5.45 -10.60 -15.75
N TYR A 102 -5.44 -9.29 -15.54
CA TYR A 102 -4.90 -8.70 -14.31
C TYR A 102 -5.74 -9.12 -13.10
N LEU A 103 -5.07 -9.36 -11.97
CA LEU A 103 -5.69 -9.56 -10.68
C LEU A 103 -6.50 -8.32 -10.31
N THR A 104 -7.74 -8.58 -9.92
CA THR A 104 -8.63 -7.56 -9.38
C THR A 104 -9.01 -7.94 -7.95
N PRO A 105 -9.30 -6.97 -7.08
CA PRO A 105 -9.85 -7.26 -5.76
C PRO A 105 -11.25 -7.86 -5.91
N ASP A 106 -11.64 -8.68 -4.95
CA ASP A 106 -13.04 -9.09 -4.83
C ASP A 106 -13.95 -7.90 -4.46
N LEU A 107 -15.26 -8.16 -4.41
CA LEU A 107 -16.24 -7.12 -4.13
C LEU A 107 -15.99 -6.43 -2.77
N ALA A 108 -15.75 -7.21 -1.71
CA ALA A 108 -15.61 -6.68 -0.36
C ALA A 108 -14.34 -5.83 -0.22
N THR A 109 -13.21 -6.36 -0.69
CA THR A 109 -11.90 -5.70 -0.71
C THR A 109 -11.93 -4.44 -1.56
N GLY A 110 -12.52 -4.51 -2.76
CA GLY A 110 -12.63 -3.36 -3.66
C GLY A 110 -13.49 -2.24 -3.07
N GLN A 111 -14.62 -2.58 -2.46
CA GLN A 111 -15.51 -1.60 -1.81
C GLN A 111 -14.81 -0.85 -0.69
N ILE A 112 -14.14 -1.57 0.22
CA ILE A 112 -13.52 -0.93 1.38
C ILE A 112 -12.28 -0.12 1.02
N LEU A 113 -11.40 -0.62 0.14
CA LEU A 113 -10.24 0.16 -0.30
C LEU A 113 -10.65 1.42 -1.07
N MET A 114 -11.71 1.35 -1.89
CA MET A 114 -12.27 2.53 -2.54
C MET A 114 -12.85 3.54 -1.53
N ALA A 115 -13.56 3.06 -0.52
CA ALA A 115 -14.13 3.93 0.52
C ALA A 115 -13.02 4.60 1.36
N MET A 116 -11.98 3.85 1.75
CA MET A 116 -10.80 4.37 2.42
C MET A 116 -10.04 5.41 1.59
N SER A 117 -9.90 5.17 0.28
CA SER A 117 -9.26 6.15 -0.62
C SER A 117 -10.04 7.46 -0.65
N ARG A 118 -11.38 7.39 -0.78
CA ARG A 118 -12.26 8.57 -0.75
C ARG A 118 -12.21 9.32 0.58
N ALA A 119 -12.18 8.60 1.70
CA ALA A 119 -12.05 9.19 3.03
C ALA A 119 -10.68 9.84 3.26
N GLY A 120 -9.63 9.33 2.59
CA GLY A 120 -8.29 9.91 2.66
C GLY A 120 -7.19 9.05 3.21
N VAL A 121 -7.47 7.78 3.52
CA VAL A 121 -6.49 6.92 4.19
C VAL A 121 -5.15 6.94 3.47
N PHE A 122 -5.16 6.80 2.15
CA PHE A 122 -3.93 6.76 1.36
C PHE A 122 -3.28 8.13 1.19
N ARG A 123 -4.05 9.22 1.00
CA ARG A 123 -3.43 10.56 0.95
C ARG A 123 -2.76 10.90 2.28
N LEU A 124 -3.32 10.45 3.41
CA LEU A 124 -2.81 10.71 4.77
C LEU A 124 -1.74 9.72 5.22
N GLY A 125 -1.09 9.01 4.30
CA GLY A 125 0.04 8.14 4.61
C GLY A 125 -0.33 6.71 5.03
N GLY A 126 -1.60 6.31 4.92
CA GLY A 126 -1.99 4.91 5.00
C GLY A 126 -1.46 4.13 3.79
N THR A 127 -0.95 2.93 4.02
CA THR A 127 -0.32 2.05 3.03
C THR A 127 -0.89 0.66 3.17
N VAL A 128 -1.44 0.08 2.10
CA VAL A 128 -1.89 -1.31 2.07
C VAL A 128 -0.67 -2.20 2.19
N VAL A 129 -0.65 -3.13 3.15
CA VAL A 129 0.42 -4.12 3.31
C VAL A 129 -0.13 -5.54 3.21
N GLY A 130 0.70 -6.55 3.47
CA GLY A 130 0.27 -7.94 3.44
C GLY A 130 -0.07 -8.44 2.02
N THR A 131 -0.91 -9.47 1.95
CA THR A 131 -1.19 -10.15 0.67
C THR A 131 -1.97 -9.25 -0.32
N GLN A 132 -2.75 -8.28 0.16
CA GLN A 132 -3.43 -7.33 -0.72
C GLN A 132 -2.46 -6.40 -1.46
N ALA A 133 -1.35 -6.01 -0.82
CA ALA A 133 -0.27 -5.26 -1.46
C ALA A 133 0.47 -6.11 -2.50
N PHE A 134 0.76 -7.37 -2.17
CA PHE A 134 1.43 -8.31 -3.09
C PHE A 134 0.71 -8.44 -4.43
N ARG A 135 -0.62 -8.52 -4.40
CA ARG A 135 -1.44 -8.63 -5.62
C ARG A 135 -1.32 -7.41 -6.53
N GLN A 136 -0.99 -6.23 -5.99
CA GLN A 136 -0.82 -5.02 -6.79
C GLN A 136 0.51 -5.01 -7.56
N TYR A 137 1.51 -5.80 -7.15
CA TYR A 137 2.79 -5.88 -7.86
C TYR A 137 2.68 -6.47 -9.26
N GLU A 138 1.58 -7.16 -9.55
CA GLU A 138 1.29 -7.63 -10.89
C GLU A 138 1.28 -6.48 -11.91
N GLY A 139 0.63 -5.37 -11.56
CA GLY A 139 0.59 -4.19 -12.42
C GLY A 139 1.86 -3.34 -12.35
N VAL A 140 2.52 -3.28 -11.18
CA VAL A 140 3.77 -2.52 -11.01
C VAL A 140 4.91 -3.13 -11.84
N LEU A 141 5.03 -4.46 -11.83
CA LEU A 141 6.13 -5.19 -12.45
C LEU A 141 5.77 -5.71 -13.85
N GLY A 142 4.51 -5.56 -14.29
CA GLY A 142 4.05 -6.07 -15.59
C GLY A 142 4.14 -7.60 -15.73
N VAL A 143 4.24 -8.34 -14.62
CA VAL A 143 4.30 -9.81 -14.59
C VAL A 143 2.94 -10.40 -14.24
N ARG A 144 2.71 -11.68 -14.50
CA ARG A 144 1.52 -12.43 -14.07
C ARG A 144 1.82 -13.14 -12.77
N ILE A 145 0.97 -12.95 -11.76
CA ILE A 145 1.09 -13.63 -10.47
C ILE A 145 0.18 -14.87 -10.47
N GLY A 146 0.75 -16.03 -10.13
CA GLY A 146 0.01 -17.29 -10.07
C GLY A 146 -1.05 -17.30 -8.95
N ALA A 147 -2.13 -18.08 -9.13
CA ALA A 147 -3.21 -18.19 -8.14
C ALA A 147 -2.75 -18.75 -6.78
N ASP A 148 -1.74 -19.62 -6.81
CA ASP A 148 -1.05 -20.18 -5.64
C ASP A 148 -0.28 -19.10 -4.84
N GLN A 149 0.29 -18.12 -5.54
CA GLN A 149 1.04 -17.00 -4.95
C GLN A 149 0.13 -15.84 -4.52
N ALA A 150 -0.95 -15.61 -5.27
CA ALA A 150 -1.95 -14.57 -5.05
C ALA A 150 -3.10 -14.99 -4.11
N ALA A 151 -2.94 -16.11 -3.39
CA ALA A 151 -3.95 -16.74 -2.55
C ALA A 151 -4.87 -15.72 -1.87
N GLN A 152 -6.18 -15.93 -2.00
CA GLN A 152 -7.18 -15.02 -1.43
C GLN A 152 -6.94 -14.84 0.08
N THR A 153 -6.99 -13.60 0.52
CA THR A 153 -7.01 -13.24 1.93
C THR A 153 -8.26 -12.39 2.16
N ASN A 154 -8.92 -12.64 3.28
CA ASN A 154 -10.01 -11.78 3.75
C ASN A 154 -9.47 -10.61 4.58
N ASP A 155 -8.15 -10.56 4.83
CA ASP A 155 -7.52 -9.57 5.70
C ASP A 155 -6.99 -8.40 4.86
N ILE A 156 -7.22 -7.19 5.36
CA ILE A 156 -6.78 -5.93 4.77
C ILE A 156 -6.00 -5.19 5.84
N ASP A 157 -4.68 -5.19 5.67
CA ASP A 157 -3.77 -4.53 6.60
C ASP A 157 -3.42 -3.14 6.06
N ILE A 158 -3.69 -2.10 6.86
CA ILE A 158 -3.32 -0.71 6.55
C ILE A 158 -2.27 -0.25 7.54
N ALA A 159 -1.07 0.06 7.04
CA ALA A 159 0.03 0.54 7.85
C ALA A 159 0.26 2.04 7.66
N SER A 160 0.62 2.76 8.72
CA SER A 160 1.00 4.18 8.63
C SER A 160 2.02 4.57 9.69
N PHE A 161 2.81 5.62 9.43
CA PHE A 161 3.73 6.20 10.41
C PHE A 161 2.99 7.10 11.40
N GLU A 162 3.10 6.80 12.70
CA GLU A 162 2.62 7.66 13.79
C GLU A 162 3.10 9.11 13.64
N ARG A 163 4.39 9.31 13.36
CA ARG A 163 4.99 10.65 13.20
C ARG A 163 4.39 11.44 12.05
N LEU A 164 4.14 10.78 10.92
CA LEU A 164 3.47 11.44 9.79
C LEU A 164 2.04 11.80 10.17
N SER A 165 1.31 10.88 10.80
CA SER A 165 -0.05 11.10 11.27
C SER A 165 -0.17 12.30 12.23
N LEU A 166 0.84 12.53 13.06
CA LEU A 166 0.93 13.70 13.96
C LEU A 166 1.33 14.99 13.23
N ALA A 167 2.13 14.88 12.17
CA ALA A 167 2.64 16.03 11.43
C ALA A 167 1.62 16.61 10.44
N LEU A 168 0.57 15.87 10.06
CA LEU A 168 -0.47 16.34 9.15
C LEU A 168 -1.52 17.16 9.90
N GLN A 169 -1.93 18.29 9.33
CA GLN A 169 -3.07 19.11 9.80
C GLN A 169 -4.38 18.73 9.12
N ASP A 170 -4.50 17.47 8.71
CA ASP A 170 -5.67 16.93 8.01
C ASP A 170 -6.02 15.57 8.62
N GLN A 171 -7.29 15.19 8.52
CA GLN A 171 -7.82 13.93 9.01
C GLN A 171 -8.70 13.28 7.95
N VAL A 172 -8.94 11.98 8.12
CA VAL A 172 -9.92 11.27 7.29
C VAL A 172 -11.28 11.95 7.39
N ASP A 173 -11.91 12.15 6.24
CA ASP A 173 -13.23 12.75 6.13
C ASP A 173 -14.00 12.06 4.98
N PRO A 174 -15.07 11.31 5.25
CA PRO A 174 -15.70 11.10 6.57
C PRO A 174 -14.84 10.23 7.51
N ALA A 175 -15.18 10.26 8.81
CA ALA A 175 -14.50 9.45 9.82
C ALA A 175 -14.58 7.95 9.49
N LEU A 176 -13.48 7.22 9.70
CA LEU A 176 -13.40 5.81 9.32
C LEU A 176 -14.43 4.93 10.04
N ALA A 177 -14.78 5.25 11.29
CA ALA A 177 -15.84 4.54 12.00
C ALA A 177 -17.19 4.58 11.25
N ASP A 178 -17.54 5.72 10.66
CA ASP A 178 -18.77 5.88 9.87
C ASP A 178 -18.67 5.15 8.54
N VAL A 179 -17.49 5.22 7.89
CA VAL A 179 -17.20 4.45 6.67
C VAL A 179 -17.39 2.96 6.92
N PHE A 180 -16.78 2.42 7.97
CA PHE A 180 -16.88 1.01 8.34
C PHE A 180 -18.32 0.61 8.69
N LYS A 181 -19.02 1.42 9.48
CA LYS A 181 -20.43 1.18 9.81
C LYS A 181 -21.31 1.11 8.56
N SER A 182 -21.08 1.98 7.57
CA SER A 182 -21.84 1.98 6.31
C SER A 182 -21.61 0.74 5.43
N LEU A 183 -20.56 -0.04 5.71
CA LEU A 183 -20.18 -1.26 5.01
C LEU A 183 -20.40 -2.53 5.85
N ASP A 184 -21.21 -2.41 6.91
CA ASP A 184 -21.56 -3.44 7.89
C ASP A 184 -20.35 -4.00 8.65
N PHE A 185 -19.34 -3.17 8.91
CA PHE A 185 -18.24 -3.51 9.81
C PHE A 185 -18.53 -3.08 11.24
N SER A 186 -18.07 -3.91 12.17
CA SER A 186 -18.08 -3.63 13.61
C SER A 186 -16.66 -3.71 14.16
N ALA A 187 -16.37 -2.91 15.19
CA ALA A 187 -15.11 -2.98 15.92
C ALA A 187 -14.94 -4.41 16.47
N ALA A 188 -13.82 -5.05 16.17
CA ALA A 188 -13.53 -6.37 16.72
C ALA A 188 -13.15 -6.22 18.21
N PRO A 189 -13.51 -7.20 19.07
CA PRO A 189 -13.13 -7.17 20.48
C PRO A 189 -11.61 -7.00 20.66
N SER A 190 -11.25 -6.10 21.58
CA SER A 190 -9.87 -5.80 21.99
C SER A 190 -9.81 -5.80 23.52
N LEU A 191 -8.63 -6.13 24.08
CA LEU A 191 -8.40 -6.07 25.53
C LEU A 191 -8.58 -4.64 26.08
N ASP A 192 -8.27 -3.64 25.25
CA ASP A 192 -8.60 -2.24 25.51
C ASP A 192 -9.82 -1.84 24.67
N GLN A 193 -10.99 -1.73 25.32
CA GLN A 193 -12.26 -1.38 24.67
C GLN A 193 -12.29 0.06 24.14
N ARG A 194 -11.36 0.93 24.56
CA ARG A 194 -11.27 2.32 24.08
C ARG A 194 -10.46 2.46 22.80
N ARG A 195 -9.68 1.44 22.42
CA ARG A 195 -8.76 1.46 21.29
C ARG A 195 -9.17 0.45 20.22
N VAL A 196 -9.75 0.96 19.14
CA VAL A 196 -10.19 0.15 18.00
C VAL A 196 -9.12 0.18 16.92
N TRP A 197 -8.46 -0.97 16.73
CA TRP A 197 -7.44 -1.18 15.70
C TRP A 197 -7.81 -2.28 14.70
N ARG A 198 -8.90 -3.02 14.97
CA ARG A 198 -9.45 -4.05 14.09
C ARG A 198 -10.94 -3.87 13.87
N TRP A 199 -11.36 -4.13 12.64
CA TRP A 199 -12.75 -4.11 12.22
C TRP A 199 -13.09 -5.41 11.51
N ARG A 200 -14.25 -6.00 11.82
CA ARG A 200 -14.72 -7.22 11.18
C ARG A 200 -16.05 -6.97 10.49
N GLN A 201 -16.19 -7.44 9.26
CA GLN A 201 -17.47 -7.39 8.56
C GLN A 201 -18.48 -8.33 9.24
N THR A 202 -19.73 -7.89 9.37
CA THR A 202 -20.76 -8.63 10.11
C THR A 202 -21.25 -9.85 9.33
N HIS A 203 -21.35 -9.73 8.00
CA HIS A 203 -21.87 -10.77 7.11
C HIS A 203 -20.80 -11.58 6.37
N ARG A 204 -19.52 -11.23 6.53
CA ARG A 204 -18.39 -11.90 5.88
C ARG A 204 -17.25 -12.07 6.87
N GLN A 205 -16.21 -12.80 6.48
CA GLN A 205 -14.99 -12.93 7.28
C GLN A 205 -13.93 -11.86 6.96
N THR A 206 -14.30 -10.80 6.23
CA THR A 206 -13.38 -9.70 5.91
C THR A 206 -12.97 -8.97 7.19
N MET A 207 -11.66 -8.76 7.35
CA MET A 207 -11.07 -8.08 8.48
C MET A 207 -10.18 -6.94 8.01
N VAL A 208 -10.23 -5.81 8.72
CA VAL A 208 -9.34 -4.69 8.50
C VAL A 208 -8.53 -4.48 9.77
N GLU A 209 -7.21 -4.42 9.63
CA GLU A 209 -6.29 -4.15 10.73
C GLU A 209 -5.46 -2.90 10.44
N PHE A 210 -5.27 -2.05 11.45
CA PHE A 210 -4.39 -0.89 11.37
C PHE A 210 -3.08 -1.18 12.09
N LEU A 211 -1.97 -0.87 11.41
CA LEU A 211 -0.61 -1.17 11.85
C LEU A 211 0.25 0.09 11.88
N THR A 212 1.24 0.14 12.76
CA THR A 212 2.24 1.21 12.77
C THR A 212 3.62 0.68 13.14
N PRO A 213 4.74 1.30 12.72
CA PRO A 213 6.04 0.81 13.14
C PRO A 213 6.29 0.93 14.64
N SER A 214 6.82 -0.14 15.26
CA SER A 214 7.36 -0.06 16.62
C SER A 214 8.85 0.26 16.58
N PHE A 215 9.25 1.13 17.52
CA PHE A 215 10.65 1.48 17.83
C PHE A 215 10.98 1.23 19.31
N LYS A 216 10.04 0.64 20.06
CA LYS A 216 10.20 0.23 21.46
C LYS A 216 10.33 -1.28 21.52
N ASP A 217 10.80 -1.80 22.65
CA ASP A 217 10.92 -3.24 22.87
C ASP A 217 9.55 -3.96 22.78
N ASP A 218 8.47 -3.26 23.13
CA ASP A 218 7.10 -3.77 23.07
C ASP A 218 6.37 -3.45 21.75
N GLU A 219 5.51 -4.37 21.33
CA GLU A 219 4.55 -4.21 20.23
C GLU A 219 3.18 -3.86 20.83
N GLY A 220 3.03 -2.64 21.36
CA GLY A 220 1.78 -2.14 21.95
C GLY A 220 0.86 -1.42 20.95
N LEU A 221 -0.31 -0.96 21.42
CA LEU A 221 -1.23 -0.12 20.64
C LEU A 221 -0.79 1.36 20.65
N ARG A 222 -0.92 2.03 19.50
CA ARG A 222 -0.65 3.46 19.31
C ARG A 222 -1.75 4.12 18.53
N ASP A 223 -1.89 5.44 18.65
CA ASP A 223 -2.92 6.18 17.93
C ASP A 223 -2.38 6.76 16.62
N LEU A 224 -3.22 6.78 15.59
CA LEU A 224 -2.97 7.41 14.30
C LEU A 224 -3.97 8.54 14.10
N PRO A 225 -3.70 9.77 14.61
CA PRO A 225 -4.67 10.86 14.64
C PRO A 225 -5.22 11.26 13.26
N ALA A 226 -4.37 11.30 12.23
CA ALA A 226 -4.82 11.59 10.85
C ALA A 226 -5.83 10.56 10.33
N LEU A 227 -5.79 9.32 10.83
CA LEU A 227 -6.72 8.26 10.45
C LEU A 227 -7.87 8.08 11.47
N GLY A 228 -7.81 8.73 12.63
CA GLY A 228 -8.84 8.61 13.67
C GLY A 228 -8.99 7.19 14.23
N VAL A 229 -7.93 6.39 14.23
CA VAL A 229 -7.93 4.98 14.70
C VAL A 229 -6.74 4.70 15.59
N SER A 230 -6.82 3.61 16.37
CA SER A 230 -5.63 3.00 16.98
C SER A 230 -5.02 1.97 16.02
N ALA A 231 -3.74 1.65 16.22
CA ALA A 231 -2.97 0.73 15.41
C ALA A 231 -2.07 -0.16 16.28
N GLN A 232 -1.95 -1.42 15.88
CA GLN A 232 -1.00 -2.35 16.47
C GLN A 232 0.41 -2.00 15.98
N SER A 233 1.32 -1.70 16.92
CA SER A 233 2.70 -1.43 16.54
C SER A 233 3.46 -2.73 16.28
N LEU A 234 4.26 -2.78 15.20
CA LEU A 234 5.04 -3.96 14.81
C LEU A 234 6.48 -3.57 14.44
N HIS A 235 7.45 -4.38 14.88
CA HIS A 235 8.84 -4.25 14.44
C HIS A 235 8.97 -4.51 12.93
N PHE A 236 10.06 -4.02 12.34
CA PHE A 236 10.41 -4.16 10.91
C PHE A 236 9.47 -3.44 9.93
N LEU A 237 8.29 -3.00 10.38
CA LEU A 237 7.30 -2.35 9.53
C LEU A 237 7.81 -1.01 8.97
N ASN A 238 8.63 -0.27 9.71
CA ASN A 238 9.24 0.99 9.26
C ASN A 238 10.04 0.84 7.96
N TYR A 239 10.72 -0.30 7.78
CA TYR A 239 11.45 -0.59 6.55
C TYR A 239 10.50 -0.86 5.38
N LEU A 240 9.41 -1.59 5.64
CA LEU A 240 8.44 -1.97 4.63
C LEU A 240 7.73 -0.74 4.05
N ILE A 241 7.21 0.14 4.92
CA ILE A 241 6.36 1.26 4.50
C ILE A 241 7.13 2.55 4.22
N ALA A 242 8.47 2.49 4.18
CA ALA A 242 9.28 3.63 3.77
C ALA A 242 9.09 3.87 2.25
N GLU A 243 8.82 5.13 1.90
CA GLU A 243 8.70 5.60 0.51
C GLU A 243 7.78 4.73 -0.36
N PRO A 244 6.49 4.59 0.03
CA PRO A 244 5.55 3.71 -0.65
C PRO A 244 5.27 4.18 -2.09
N LEU A 245 4.86 3.24 -2.94
CA LEU A 245 4.38 3.50 -4.29
C LEU A 245 2.90 3.84 -4.27
N THR A 246 2.51 4.85 -5.05
CA THR A 246 1.11 5.12 -5.36
C THR A 246 0.71 4.33 -6.62
N VAL A 247 -0.33 3.49 -6.51
CA VAL A 247 -0.77 2.58 -7.57
C VAL A 247 -2.29 2.65 -7.80
N PRO A 248 -2.79 2.28 -9.00
CA PRO A 248 -4.21 2.26 -9.26
C PRO A 248 -4.87 1.00 -8.66
N LEU A 249 -5.96 1.18 -7.91
CA LEU A 249 -6.85 0.10 -7.50
C LEU A 249 -7.77 -0.28 -8.66
N LEU A 250 -7.68 -1.53 -9.14
CA LEU A 250 -8.47 -2.02 -10.27
C LEU A 250 -9.91 -2.40 -9.89
N TYR A 251 -10.67 -1.43 -9.38
CA TYR A 251 -12.06 -1.61 -8.93
C TYR A 251 -12.95 -0.46 -9.41
N ARG A 252 -14.09 -0.77 -10.03
CA ARG A 252 -15.05 0.18 -10.65
C ARG A 252 -14.37 1.23 -11.54
N ASP A 253 -14.39 2.50 -11.12
CA ASP A 253 -13.81 3.67 -11.78
C ASP A 253 -12.38 3.99 -11.30
N GLY A 254 -11.81 3.13 -10.46
CA GLY A 254 -10.44 3.26 -9.96
C GLY A 254 -10.31 4.18 -8.76
N ALA A 255 -9.20 4.02 -8.05
CA ALA A 255 -8.79 4.90 -6.97
C ALA A 255 -7.27 4.81 -6.81
N LEU A 256 -6.63 5.84 -6.27
CA LEU A 256 -5.22 5.75 -5.89
C LEU A 256 -5.11 5.14 -4.49
N ILE A 257 -4.24 4.15 -4.36
CA ILE A 257 -3.85 3.54 -3.08
C ILE A 257 -2.33 3.54 -2.96
N GLN A 258 -1.83 3.35 -1.74
CA GLN A 258 -0.39 3.20 -1.50
C GLN A 258 -0.03 1.76 -1.15
N ILE A 259 1.10 1.27 -1.66
CA ILE A 259 1.69 -0.02 -1.33
C ILE A 259 3.20 0.11 -1.07
N PRO A 260 3.83 -0.80 -0.31
CA PRO A 260 5.29 -0.85 -0.20
C PRO A 260 5.95 -1.02 -1.56
N ARG A 261 7.22 -0.63 -1.66
CA ARG A 261 8.03 -1.00 -2.82
C ARG A 261 8.27 -2.52 -2.87
N PRO A 262 8.24 -3.16 -4.06
CA PRO A 262 8.30 -4.62 -4.19
C PRO A 262 9.58 -5.23 -3.60
N GLU A 263 10.72 -4.58 -3.75
CA GLU A 263 12.01 -4.99 -3.21
C GLU A 263 12.02 -4.97 -1.68
N ARG A 264 11.47 -3.91 -1.06
CA ARG A 264 11.33 -3.83 0.40
C ARG A 264 10.34 -4.86 0.92
N TYR A 265 9.25 -5.10 0.19
CA TYR A 265 8.28 -6.14 0.51
C TYR A 265 8.93 -7.53 0.52
N ALA A 266 9.70 -7.87 -0.52
CA ALA A 266 10.32 -9.17 -0.66
C ALA A 266 11.29 -9.46 0.50
N ILE A 267 12.17 -8.51 0.81
CA ILE A 267 13.13 -8.64 1.92
C ILE A 267 12.40 -8.68 3.28
N HIS A 268 11.39 -7.84 3.48
CA HIS A 268 10.58 -7.87 4.70
C HIS A 268 9.88 -9.22 4.89
N LYS A 269 9.40 -9.86 3.81
CA LYS A 269 8.78 -11.18 3.86
C LYS A 269 9.72 -12.29 4.30
N LEU A 270 11.01 -12.22 3.93
CA LEU A 270 12.02 -13.13 4.48
C LEU A 270 12.04 -13.06 6.01
N ILE A 271 12.11 -11.83 6.55
CA ILE A 271 12.17 -11.58 8.01
C ILE A 271 10.91 -12.08 8.73
N VAL A 272 9.71 -11.65 8.29
CA VAL A 272 8.49 -12.02 9.02
C VAL A 272 8.14 -13.50 8.91
N SER A 273 8.59 -14.18 7.84
CA SER A 273 8.42 -15.63 7.72
C SER A 273 9.12 -16.40 8.85
N GLU A 274 10.19 -15.83 9.41
CA GLU A 274 10.95 -16.41 10.52
C GLU A 274 10.42 -16.02 11.90
N ARG A 275 9.57 -15.00 12.00
CA ARG A 275 8.87 -14.66 13.25
C ARG A 275 7.66 -15.56 13.51
N ARG A 276 7.09 -16.15 12.45
CA ARG A 276 5.89 -17.03 12.44
C ARG A 276 6.13 -18.48 12.93
N ARG A 277 7.04 -18.70 13.88
CA ARG A 277 7.54 -20.05 14.25
C ARG A 277 6.65 -20.87 15.20
N LYS A 278 5.49 -20.38 15.66
CA LYS A 278 4.64 -21.07 16.65
C LYS A 278 3.27 -21.46 16.07
N GLY A 279 2.89 -22.74 16.17
CA GLY A 279 1.52 -23.22 15.91
C GLY A 279 1.09 -23.22 14.43
N ASP A 280 -0.18 -22.86 14.18
CA ASP A 280 -0.86 -22.81 12.86
C ASP A 280 -0.22 -21.88 11.81
N ASP A 281 0.83 -21.16 12.18
CA ASP A 281 1.49 -20.16 11.34
C ASP A 281 2.45 -20.75 10.28
N GLY A 282 2.67 -22.06 10.27
CA GLY A 282 3.58 -22.73 9.31
C GLY A 282 3.18 -22.50 7.84
N LEU A 283 1.89 -22.50 7.52
CA LEU A 283 1.38 -22.21 6.18
C LEU A 283 1.62 -20.75 5.80
N LYS A 284 1.41 -19.81 6.73
CA LYS A 284 1.66 -18.38 6.51
C LYS A 284 3.15 -18.11 6.28
N ALA A 285 4.03 -18.78 7.03
CA ALA A 285 5.47 -18.68 6.84
C ALA A 285 5.92 -19.20 5.47
N ARG A 286 5.35 -20.33 5.00
CA ARG A 286 5.60 -20.85 3.64
C ARG A 286 5.10 -19.87 2.57
N LYS A 287 3.91 -19.30 2.75
CA LYS A 287 3.36 -18.27 1.86
C LYS A 287 4.26 -17.05 1.78
N ASP A 288 4.69 -16.51 2.93
CA ASP A 288 5.57 -15.34 2.98
C ASP A 288 6.90 -15.60 2.24
N ARG A 289 7.51 -16.79 2.41
CA ARG A 289 8.70 -17.21 1.66
C ARG A 289 8.45 -17.37 0.17
N ALA A 290 7.31 -17.93 -0.24
CA ALA A 290 6.96 -18.07 -1.65
C ALA A 290 6.79 -16.70 -2.33
N GLN A 291 6.12 -15.76 -1.67
CA GLN A 291 5.98 -14.39 -2.15
C GLN A 291 7.33 -13.66 -2.25
N ALA A 292 8.20 -13.82 -1.24
CA ALA A 292 9.55 -13.27 -1.28
C ALA A 292 10.38 -13.85 -2.43
N GLY A 293 10.39 -15.18 -2.57
CA GLY A 293 11.13 -15.87 -3.63
C GLY A 293 10.65 -15.48 -5.03
N PHE A 294 9.34 -15.32 -5.23
CA PHE A 294 8.77 -14.85 -6.49
C PHE A 294 9.26 -13.43 -6.83
N LEU A 295 9.10 -12.47 -5.91
CA LEU A 295 9.50 -11.09 -6.18
C LEU A 295 11.02 -10.95 -6.35
N ILE A 296 11.83 -11.66 -5.57
CA ILE A 296 13.30 -11.66 -5.73
C ILE A 296 13.68 -12.22 -7.11
N ASN A 297 12.99 -13.27 -7.58
CA ASN A 297 13.23 -13.82 -8.91
C ASN A 297 12.91 -12.81 -10.02
N VAL A 298 11.80 -12.06 -9.91
CA VAL A 298 11.45 -11.02 -10.88
C VAL A 298 12.43 -9.85 -10.81
N LEU A 299 12.67 -9.32 -9.61
CA LEU A 299 13.48 -8.13 -9.41
C LEU A 299 14.97 -8.36 -9.72
N SER A 300 15.49 -9.58 -9.59
CA SER A 300 16.87 -9.87 -10.01
C SER A 300 17.08 -9.71 -11.51
N GLU A 301 16.01 -9.79 -12.31
CA GLU A 301 16.05 -9.63 -13.77
C GLU A 301 15.65 -8.19 -14.18
N GLU A 302 14.62 -7.63 -13.55
CA GLU A 302 14.04 -6.32 -13.93
C GLU A 302 14.74 -5.11 -13.28
N ASP A 303 15.12 -5.19 -12.00
CA ASP A 303 15.76 -4.09 -11.26
C ASP A 303 16.71 -4.62 -10.16
N PRO A 304 17.84 -5.23 -10.56
CA PRO A 304 18.77 -5.85 -9.61
C PRO A 304 19.43 -4.83 -8.68
N TYR A 305 19.59 -3.57 -9.10
CA TYR A 305 20.19 -2.52 -8.28
C TYR A 305 19.27 -2.08 -7.13
N ALA A 306 17.98 -1.84 -7.39
CA ALA A 306 17.03 -1.53 -6.33
C ALA A 306 16.90 -2.69 -5.33
N LEU A 307 16.90 -3.93 -5.84
CA LEU A 307 16.90 -5.12 -4.98
C LEU A 307 18.16 -5.20 -4.11
N ALA A 308 19.34 -4.93 -4.67
CA ALA A 308 20.61 -4.91 -3.94
C ALA A 308 20.58 -3.85 -2.83
N GLU A 309 20.16 -2.63 -3.14
CA GLU A 309 20.06 -1.54 -2.17
C GLU A 309 19.11 -1.89 -1.01
N ALA A 310 17.94 -2.46 -1.32
CA ALA A 310 16.96 -2.88 -0.33
C ALA A 310 17.53 -3.98 0.58
N TYR A 311 18.20 -4.99 -0.01
CA TYR A 311 18.85 -6.05 0.73
C TYR A 311 19.96 -5.51 1.66
N GLN A 312 20.85 -4.66 1.14
CA GLN A 312 21.93 -4.02 1.91
C GLN A 312 21.38 -3.14 3.05
N THR A 313 20.32 -2.38 2.76
CA THR A 313 19.62 -1.57 3.76
C THR A 313 19.07 -2.43 4.89
N ALA A 314 18.55 -3.62 4.60
CA ALA A 314 17.99 -4.50 5.62
C ALA A 314 19.08 -5.15 6.49
N ILE A 315 20.14 -5.71 5.88
CA ILE A 315 21.22 -6.38 6.64
C ILE A 315 22.06 -5.41 7.47
N SER A 316 22.14 -4.13 7.08
CA SER A 316 22.81 -3.08 7.85
C SER A 316 22.02 -2.62 9.10
N LYS A 317 20.72 -2.96 9.23
CA LYS A 317 19.92 -2.57 10.41
C LYS A 317 20.33 -3.25 11.71
N GLY A 318 20.94 -4.44 11.66
CA GLY A 318 21.43 -5.12 12.86
C GLY A 318 21.43 -6.65 12.78
N ALA A 319 21.95 -7.31 13.82
CA ALA A 319 22.12 -8.76 13.86
C ALA A 319 20.78 -9.52 13.72
N ALA A 320 19.72 -9.05 14.40
CA ALA A 320 18.41 -9.67 14.33
C ALA A 320 17.83 -9.70 12.89
N TRP A 321 18.10 -8.67 12.09
CA TRP A 321 17.69 -8.61 10.68
C TRP A 321 18.48 -9.63 9.86
N ARG A 322 19.80 -9.62 9.99
CA ARG A 322 20.71 -10.55 9.29
C ARG A 322 20.34 -12.01 9.58
N GLU A 323 20.23 -12.37 10.84
CA GLU A 323 19.88 -13.75 11.22
C GLU A 323 18.52 -14.19 10.71
N ALA A 324 17.51 -13.31 10.73
CA ALA A 324 16.18 -13.63 10.21
C ALA A 324 16.23 -13.87 8.69
N ILE A 325 16.95 -13.03 7.96
CA ILE A 325 17.11 -13.17 6.50
C ILE A 325 17.90 -14.45 6.17
N GLU A 326 19.03 -14.69 6.80
CA GLU A 326 19.86 -15.89 6.58
C GLU A 326 19.08 -17.18 6.85
N ARG A 327 18.29 -17.25 7.93
CA ARG A 327 17.46 -18.42 8.24
C ARG A 327 16.29 -18.61 7.27
N ALA A 328 15.78 -17.54 6.67
CA ALA A 328 14.78 -17.66 5.61
C ALA A 328 15.42 -18.16 4.30
N LEU A 329 16.59 -17.63 3.95
CA LEU A 329 17.34 -17.97 2.74
C LEU A 329 17.90 -19.40 2.76
N SER A 330 18.24 -19.95 3.92
CA SER A 330 18.62 -21.37 4.04
C SER A 330 17.50 -22.34 3.62
N LYS A 331 16.25 -21.87 3.60
CA LYS A 331 15.06 -22.61 3.12
C LYS A 331 14.71 -22.29 1.66
N LEU A 332 15.45 -21.36 1.03
CA LEU A 332 15.25 -20.87 -0.33
C LEU A 332 16.60 -20.74 -1.06
N PRO A 333 17.31 -21.86 -1.33
CA PRO A 333 18.67 -21.82 -1.88
C PRO A 333 18.75 -21.08 -3.22
N ASP A 334 17.77 -21.25 -4.11
CA ASP A 334 17.72 -20.54 -5.39
C ASP A 334 17.58 -19.01 -5.22
N THR A 335 16.76 -18.58 -4.25
CA THR A 335 16.60 -17.17 -3.88
C THR A 335 17.89 -16.61 -3.28
N ALA A 336 18.57 -17.40 -2.44
CA ALA A 336 19.86 -17.03 -1.86
C ALA A 336 20.92 -16.81 -2.94
N GLY A 337 21.01 -17.71 -3.91
CA GLY A 337 21.92 -17.58 -5.04
C GLY A 337 21.68 -16.31 -5.86
N LYS A 338 20.40 -15.94 -6.09
CA LYS A 338 20.06 -14.69 -6.76
C LYS A 338 20.51 -13.46 -6.00
N LEU A 339 20.27 -13.39 -4.69
CA LEU A 339 20.72 -12.27 -3.87
C LEU A 339 22.25 -12.16 -3.80
N GLN A 340 22.95 -13.29 -3.82
CA GLN A 340 24.42 -13.32 -3.85
C GLN A 340 25.01 -12.87 -5.20
N ALA A 341 24.26 -13.01 -6.29
CA ALA A 341 24.66 -12.62 -7.63
C ALA A 341 24.29 -11.17 -7.99
N LEU A 342 23.71 -10.41 -7.05
CA LEU A 342 23.39 -9.00 -7.26
C LEU A 342 24.66 -8.14 -7.40
N PRO A 343 24.57 -7.02 -8.14
CA PRO A 343 25.70 -6.13 -8.43
C PRO A 343 26.25 -5.39 -7.20
#